data_AF-A0A7V8Y1X7-F1
#
_entry.id   AF-A0A7V8Y1X7-F1
#
_cell.length_a   1.000
_cell.length_b   1.000
_cell.length_c   1.000
_cell.angle_alpha   90.00
_cell.angle_beta   90.00
_cell.angle_gamma   90.00
#
_symmetry.space_group_name_H-M   'P 1'
#
loop_
_entity.id
_entity.type
_entity.pdbx_description
1 polymer ?
#
loop_
_entity_poly.entity_id
_entity_poly.type
_entity_poly.pdbx_seq_one_letter_code
_entity_poly.pdbx_strand_id
1 'polypeptide(L)'
;MNTISPAVADAFHLLRIDLYDHLDEAEYLAEKSQEWSEQDRETARALIPDLVVVIRGLLLEHGAHPSGVCRICASAWPCPVVTTIHELVKDPDRQFVTLVERTHSDG
;
A
#
# COMPACT_ATOMS: atom_id res chain seq x y z
N MET A 1 28.16 2.69 -5.07
CA MET A 1 26.75 3.02 -4.78
C MET A 1 26.49 4.41 -5.33
N ASN A 2 25.61 4.55 -6.32
CA ASN A 2 25.20 5.88 -6.78
C ASN A 2 24.24 6.46 -5.73
N THR A 3 24.69 7.47 -5.00
CA THR A 3 23.83 8.26 -4.13
C THR A 3 22.86 9.06 -5.00
N ILE A 4 21.56 8.97 -4.69
CA ILE A 4 20.54 9.79 -5.38
C ILE A 4 20.80 11.28 -5.10
N SER A 5 20.43 12.15 -6.05
CA SER A 5 20.58 13.59 -5.85
C SER A 5 19.63 14.09 -4.75
N PRO A 6 19.95 15.21 -4.08
CA PRO A 6 19.07 15.81 -3.07
C PRO A 6 17.65 16.05 -3.58
N ALA A 7 17.51 16.55 -4.81
CA ALA A 7 16.21 16.80 -5.44
C ALA A 7 15.38 15.51 -5.62
N VAL A 8 16.01 14.38 -5.92
CA VAL A 8 15.32 13.08 -6.03
C VAL A 8 14.89 12.57 -4.65
N ALA A 9 15.74 12.75 -3.63
CA ALA A 9 15.39 12.40 -2.26
C ALA A 9 14.19 13.22 -1.75
N ASP A 10 14.17 14.52 -2.04
CA ASP A 10 13.06 15.41 -1.71
C ASP A 10 11.77 14.98 -2.43
N ALA A 11 11.85 14.63 -3.72
CA ALA A 11 10.70 14.14 -4.47
C ALA A 11 10.13 12.83 -3.90
N PHE A 12 11.00 11.89 -3.49
CA PHE A 12 10.56 10.66 -2.83
C PHE A 12 9.92 10.93 -1.46
N HIS A 13 10.44 11.91 -0.72
CA HIS A 13 9.86 12.31 0.55
C HIS A 13 8.46 12.89 0.38
N LEU A 14 8.27 13.79 -0.60
CA LEU A 14 6.97 14.39 -0.91
C LEU A 14 5.96 13.32 -1.37
N LEU A 15 6.36 12.44 -2.30
CA LEU A 15 5.49 11.34 -2.73
C LEU A 15 5.05 10.46 -1.55
N ARG A 16 5.96 10.20 -0.61
CA ARG A 16 5.64 9.40 0.57
C ARG A 16 4.64 10.11 1.49
N ILE A 17 4.79 11.43 1.69
CA ILE A 17 3.82 12.23 2.47
C ILE A 17 2.45 12.17 1.81
N ASP A 18 2.36 12.47 0.52
CA ASP A 18 1.09 12.49 -0.21
C ASP A 18 0.35 11.13 -0.13
N LEU A 19 1.10 10.01 -0.18
CA LEU A 19 0.53 8.67 -0.01
C LEU A 19 0.02 8.42 1.41
N TYR A 20 0.74 8.88 2.44
CA TYR A 20 0.27 8.74 3.82
C TYR A 20 -0.95 9.60 4.09
N ASP A 21 -0.98 10.85 3.62
CA ASP A 21 -2.12 11.74 3.79
C ASP A 21 -3.41 11.12 3.21
N HIS A 22 -3.30 10.44 2.05
CA HIS A 22 -4.42 9.76 1.42
C HIS A 22 -4.93 8.54 2.23
N LEU A 23 -4.02 7.83 2.92
CA LEU A 23 -4.37 6.70 3.78
C LEU A 23 -4.98 7.19 5.10
N ASP A 24 -4.42 8.23 5.70
CA ASP A 24 -4.89 8.84 6.94
C ASP A 24 -6.32 9.40 6.77
N GLU A 25 -6.63 9.97 5.60
CA GLU A 25 -7.99 10.42 5.29
C GLU A 25 -9.00 9.26 5.26
N ALA A 26 -8.61 8.12 4.67
CA ALA A 26 -9.45 6.92 4.62
C ALA A 26 -9.64 6.31 6.02
N GLU A 27 -8.59 6.28 6.84
CA GLU A 27 -8.64 5.82 8.23
C GLU A 27 -9.53 6.72 9.10
N TYR A 28 -9.35 8.04 9.01
CA TYR A 28 -10.18 9.01 9.71
C TYR A 28 -11.69 8.82 9.43
N LEU A 29 -12.06 8.60 8.17
CA LEU A 29 -13.45 8.33 7.79
C LEU A 29 -13.96 7.01 8.36
N ALA A 30 -13.12 5.97 8.38
CA ALA A 30 -13.47 4.64 8.89
C ALA A 30 -13.66 4.62 10.41
N GLU A 31 -12.85 5.38 11.17
CA GLU A 31 -12.91 5.43 12.63
C GLU A 31 -13.91 6.45 13.18
N LYS A 32 -14.51 7.27 12.32
CA LYS A 32 -15.44 8.32 12.71
C LYS A 32 -16.65 7.74 13.45
N SER A 33 -16.79 8.09 14.73
CA SER A 33 -17.88 7.63 15.61
C SER A 33 -19.21 8.35 15.39
N GLN A 34 -19.18 9.51 14.73
CA GLN A 34 -20.37 10.29 14.37
C GLN A 34 -20.97 9.80 13.04
N GLU A 35 -22.25 10.07 12.82
CA GLU A 35 -22.87 9.82 11.51
C GLU A 35 -22.10 10.55 10.40
N TRP A 36 -21.85 9.84 9.29
CA TRP A 36 -21.23 10.43 8.11
C TRP A 36 -22.14 11.49 7.50
N SER A 37 -21.59 12.69 7.35
CA SER A 37 -22.15 13.75 6.53
C SER A 37 -22.18 13.32 5.05
N GLU A 38 -22.90 14.07 4.20
CA GLU A 38 -22.88 13.78 2.76
C GLU A 38 -21.47 13.97 2.17
N GLN A 39 -20.71 14.94 2.67
CA GLN A 39 -19.31 15.13 2.27
C GLN A 39 -18.45 13.91 2.63
N ASP A 40 -18.59 13.37 3.85
CA ASP A 40 -17.86 12.15 4.24
C ASP A 40 -18.18 10.97 3.29
N ARG A 41 -19.45 10.84 2.89
CA ARG A 41 -19.88 9.79 1.95
C ARG A 41 -19.32 10.01 0.55
N GLU A 42 -19.30 11.25 0.07
CA GLU A 42 -18.71 11.61 -1.22
C GLU A 42 -17.21 11.32 -1.22
N THR A 43 -16.49 11.73 -0.18
CA THR A 43 -15.07 11.42 -0.01
C THR A 43 -14.82 9.91 0.04
N ALA A 44 -15.57 9.16 0.85
CA ALA A 44 -15.42 7.71 0.93
C ALA A 44 -15.71 7.00 -0.41
N ARG A 45 -16.70 7.50 -1.17
CA ARG A 45 -17.03 7.00 -2.53
C ARG A 45 -15.90 7.25 -3.53
N ALA A 46 -15.04 8.24 -3.31
CA ALA A 46 -13.85 8.47 -4.11
C ALA A 46 -12.66 7.62 -3.63
N LEU A 47 -12.34 7.67 -2.33
CA LEU A 47 -11.16 7.05 -1.75
C LEU A 47 -11.18 5.51 -1.83
N ILE A 48 -12.30 4.87 -1.48
CA ILE A 48 -12.35 3.40 -1.42
C ILE A 48 -12.08 2.78 -2.80
N PRO A 49 -12.72 3.22 -3.90
CA PRO A 49 -12.37 2.75 -5.24
C PRO A 49 -10.91 2.96 -5.61
N ASP A 50 -10.31 4.10 -5.26
CA ASP A 50 -8.91 4.40 -5.56
C ASP A 50 -7.97 3.41 -4.87
N LEU A 51 -8.18 3.13 -3.58
CA LEU A 51 -7.42 2.12 -2.84
C LEU A 51 -7.58 0.71 -3.44
N VAL A 52 -8.80 0.35 -3.87
CA VAL A 52 -9.06 -0.92 -4.55
C VAL A 52 -8.34 -0.99 -5.89
N VAL A 53 -8.29 0.11 -6.66
CA VAL A 53 -7.56 0.20 -7.92
C VAL A 53 -6.06 0.00 -7.71
N VAL A 54 -5.47 0.61 -6.67
CA VAL A 54 -4.06 0.44 -6.33
C VAL A 54 -3.74 -1.04 -6.06
N ILE A 55 -4.53 -1.71 -5.21
CA ILE A 55 -4.32 -3.13 -4.90
C ILE A 55 -4.46 -4.00 -6.17
N ARG A 56 -5.47 -3.74 -7.01
CA ARG A 56 -5.65 -4.45 -8.28
C ARG A 56 -4.49 -4.21 -9.24
N GLY A 57 -3.99 -2.99 -9.34
CA GLY A 57 -2.82 -2.63 -10.14
C GLY A 57 -1.59 -3.43 -9.71
N LEU A 58 -1.30 -3.46 -8.41
CA LEU A 58 -0.20 -4.24 -7.86
C LEU A 58 -0.35 -5.74 -8.15
N LEU A 59 -1.56 -6.31 -8.05
CA LEU A 59 -1.81 -7.71 -8.38
C LEU A 59 -1.63 -8.01 -9.88
N LEU A 60 -1.95 -7.05 -10.76
CA LEU A 60 -1.73 -7.17 -12.20
C LEU A 60 -0.24 -7.13 -12.55
N GLU A 61 0.50 -6.19 -11.97
CA GLU A 61 1.95 -6.08 -12.15
C GLU A 61 2.66 -7.32 -11.64
N HIS A 62 2.32 -7.77 -10.43
CA HIS A 62 2.88 -8.97 -9.81
C HIS A 62 2.19 -10.28 -10.24
N GLY A 63 1.45 -10.26 -11.34
CA GLY A 63 0.76 -11.42 -11.87
C GLY A 63 1.68 -12.59 -12.23
N ALA A 64 1.09 -13.78 -12.35
CA ALA A 64 1.82 -14.98 -12.77
C ALA A 64 2.14 -14.94 -14.28
N HIS A 65 3.36 -15.36 -14.61
CA HIS A 65 3.77 -15.80 -15.94
C HIS A 65 3.35 -17.27 -16.15
N PRO A 66 3.13 -17.75 -17.38
CA PRO A 66 2.80 -19.17 -17.64
C PRO A 66 3.78 -20.19 -17.05
N SER A 67 5.03 -19.78 -16.76
CA SER A 67 6.03 -20.62 -16.08
C SER A 67 5.86 -20.70 -14.55
N GLY A 68 4.82 -20.09 -13.98
CA GLY A 68 4.53 -20.11 -12.54
C GLY A 68 5.32 -19.10 -11.69
N VAL A 69 6.06 -18.18 -12.33
CA VAL A 69 6.82 -17.11 -11.64
C VAL A 69 6.12 -15.76 -11.75
N CYS A 70 6.35 -14.87 -10.79
CA CYS A 70 5.91 -13.48 -10.84
C CYS A 70 6.69 -12.70 -11.92
N ARG A 71 5.96 -11.88 -12.69
CA ARG A 71 6.53 -11.09 -13.81
C ARG A 71 7.57 -10.06 -13.37
N ILE A 72 7.41 -9.49 -12.16
CA ILE A 72 8.28 -8.41 -11.65
C ILE A 72 9.36 -8.96 -10.72
N CYS A 73 8.98 -9.82 -9.76
CA CYS A 73 9.93 -10.31 -8.76
C CYS A 73 10.84 -11.44 -9.26
N ALA A 74 10.50 -12.07 -10.39
CA ALA A 74 11.18 -13.26 -10.93
C ALA A 74 11.26 -14.45 -9.94
N SER A 75 10.39 -14.49 -8.93
CA SER A 75 10.25 -15.58 -7.95
C SER A 75 8.97 -16.37 -8.18
N ALA A 76 8.82 -17.54 -7.55
CA ALA A 76 7.59 -18.34 -7.63
C ALA A 76 6.36 -17.51 -7.24
N TRP A 77 5.25 -17.69 -7.97
CA TRP A 77 3.99 -17.03 -7.65
C TRP A 77 3.15 -17.91 -6.69
N PRO A 78 2.51 -17.35 -5.64
CA PRO A 78 2.51 -15.93 -5.26
C PRO A 78 3.87 -15.48 -4.73
N CYS A 79 4.35 -14.33 -5.23
CA CYS A 79 5.62 -13.78 -4.80
C CYS A 79 5.50 -13.10 -3.43
N PRO A 80 6.61 -12.66 -2.82
CA PRO A 80 6.59 -11.99 -1.52
C PRO A 80 5.62 -10.81 -1.46
N VAL A 81 5.56 -9.96 -2.50
CA VAL A 81 4.63 -8.81 -2.54
C VAL A 81 3.17 -9.25 -2.49
N VAL A 82 2.78 -10.23 -3.31
CA VAL A 82 1.39 -10.74 -3.33
C VAL A 82 1.05 -11.42 -2.00
N THR A 83 2.02 -12.10 -1.39
CA THR A 83 1.86 -12.71 -0.07
C THR A 83 1.62 -11.65 1.00
N THR A 84 2.43 -10.58 1.03
CA THR A 84 2.25 -9.46 1.95
C THR A 84 0.89 -8.78 1.77
N ILE A 85 0.47 -8.53 0.52
CA ILE A 85 -0.87 -7.97 0.24
C ILE A 85 -1.97 -8.88 0.80
N HIS A 86 -1.88 -10.19 0.54
CA HIS A 86 -2.87 -11.14 1.05
C HIS A 86 -2.92 -11.16 2.58
N GLU A 87 -1.76 -11.17 3.24
CA GLU A 87 -1.67 -11.16 4.70
C GLU A 87 -2.23 -9.87 5.31
N LEU A 88 -1.86 -8.70 4.78
CA LEU A 88 -2.36 -7.40 5.22
C LEU A 88 -3.89 -7.28 5.07
N VAL A 89 -4.47 -7.81 3.99
CA VAL A 89 -5.93 -7.81 3.81
C VAL A 89 -6.63 -8.75 4.80
N LYS A 90 -5.97 -9.81 5.27
CA LYS A 90 -6.56 -10.80 6.18
C LYS A 90 -6.42 -10.46 7.65
N ASP A 91 -5.33 -9.82 8.03
CA ASP A 91 -4.98 -9.52 9.43
C ASP A 91 -4.13 -8.23 9.50
N PRO A 92 -4.71 -7.05 9.20
CA PRO A 92 -3.95 -5.81 8.98
C PRO A 92 -3.11 -5.40 10.19
N ASP A 93 -3.70 -5.39 11.40
CA ASP A 93 -3.04 -4.89 12.61
C ASP A 93 -1.77 -5.69 12.94
N ARG A 94 -1.88 -7.03 12.96
CA ARG A 94 -0.76 -7.91 13.30
C ARG A 94 0.34 -7.84 12.25
N GLN A 95 -0.04 -7.75 10.98
CA GLN A 95 0.92 -7.73 9.88
C GLN A 95 1.63 -6.38 9.78
N PHE A 96 0.94 -5.28 10.08
CA PHE A 96 1.55 -3.96 10.13
C PHE A 96 2.66 -3.90 11.20
N VAL A 97 2.38 -4.36 12.42
CA VAL A 97 3.39 -4.45 13.50
C VAL A 97 4.60 -5.27 13.04
N THR A 98 4.36 -6.44 12.44
CA THR A 98 5.43 -7.33 11.94
C THR A 98 6.31 -6.64 10.87
N LEU A 99 5.72 -5.82 10.00
CA LEU A 99 6.46 -5.10 8.96
C LEU A 99 7.30 -3.95 9.54
N VAL A 100 6.74 -3.19 10.49
CA VAL A 100 7.46 -2.11 11.18
C VAL A 100 8.69 -2.68 11.90
N GLU A 101 8.54 -3.77 12.64
CA GLU A 101 9.65 -4.44 13.34
C GLU A 101 10.77 -4.89 12.40
N ARG A 102 10.42 -5.47 11.24
CA ARG A 102 11.40 -5.87 10.22
C ARG A 102 12.15 -4.67 9.65
N THR A 103 11.43 -3.60 9.32
CA THR A 103 12.01 -2.39 8.71
C THR A 103 12.96 -1.67 9.66
N HIS A 104 12.73 -1.75 10.98
CA HIS A 104 13.65 -1.23 12.00
C HIS A 104 14.82 -2.17 12.33
N SER A 105 14.72 -3.46 12.02
CA SER A 105 15.78 -4.46 12.27
C SER A 105 16.80 -4.56 11.13
N ASP A 106 16.42 -4.16 9.91
CA ASP A 106 17.26 -4.19 8.71
C ASP A 106 17.98 -2.84 8.43
N GLY A 107 17.87 -1.85 9.33
CA GLY A 107 18.54 -0.54 9.26
C GLY A 107 19.67 -0.39 10.26
#